data_AF-A0A432SMS6-F1
#
_entry.id   AF-A0A432SMS6-F1
#
_cell.length_a   1.000
_cell.length_b   1.000
_cell.length_c   1.000
_cell.angle_alpha   90.00
_cell.angle_beta   90.00
_cell.angle_gamma   90.00
#
_symmetry.space_group_name_H-M   'P 1'
#
loop_
_entity.id
_entity.type
_entity.pdbx_description
1 polymer ?
#
loop_
_entity_poly.entity_id
_entity_poly.type
_entity_poly.pdbx_seq_one_letter_code
_entity_poly.pdbx_strand_id
1 'polypeptide(L)'
;MKKILIPLFTVIVFIAAIVTVVLFVSDNKHAKVIAQGNTAAQAIAIQPHEYQCSTCKMEIQQLPYAVEIVNQKGKTWFFDDMGCALTWLEHQDFKNNVTIWTQTEDTHQWVNATKA
;
A
#
# COMPACT_ATOMS: atom_id res chain seq x y z
N MET A 1 -26.16 -44.38 -10.68
CA MET A 1 -26.29 -42.98 -10.20
C MET A 1 -25.37 -42.68 -9.01
N LYS A 2 -25.42 -43.42 -7.89
CA LYS A 2 -24.57 -43.17 -6.70
C LYS A 2 -23.05 -43.16 -6.96
N LYS A 3 -22.54 -43.98 -7.88
CA LYS A 3 -21.10 -44.08 -8.21
C LYS A 3 -20.50 -42.80 -8.84
N ILE A 4 -21.32 -41.94 -9.43
CA ILE A 4 -20.88 -40.66 -10.06
C ILE A 4 -21.26 -39.46 -9.18
N LEU A 5 -22.38 -39.55 -8.46
CA LEU A 5 -22.83 -38.51 -7.52
C LEU A 5 -21.89 -38.31 -6.32
N ILE A 6 -21.35 -39.41 -5.76
CA ILE A 6 -20.43 -39.34 -4.62
C ILE A 6 -19.13 -38.59 -4.98
N PRO A 7 -18.38 -38.95 -6.04
CA PRO A 7 -17.15 -38.21 -6.37
C PRO A 7 -17.43 -36.75 -6.77
N LEU A 8 -18.56 -36.48 -7.44
CA LEU A 8 -18.94 -35.11 -7.78
C LEU A 8 -19.22 -34.27 -6.52
N PHE A 9 -19.91 -34.83 -5.54
CA PHE A 9 -20.16 -34.17 -4.26
C PHE A 9 -18.85 -33.90 -3.49
N THR A 10 -17.93 -34.86 -3.46
CA THR A 10 -16.61 -34.68 -2.82
C THR A 10 -15.82 -33.55 -3.46
N VAL A 11 -15.83 -33.44 -4.79
CA VAL A 11 -15.15 -32.34 -5.52
C VAL A 11 -15.80 -30.99 -5.19
N ILE A 12 -17.13 -30.92 -5.16
CA ILE A 12 -17.84 -29.67 -4.83
C ILE A 12 -17.53 -29.21 -3.41
N VAL A 13 -17.54 -30.12 -2.43
CA VAL A 13 -17.19 -29.80 -1.03
C VAL A 13 -15.75 -29.32 -0.92
N PHE A 14 -14.82 -29.94 -1.65
CA PHE A 14 -13.43 -29.54 -1.65
C PHE A 14 -13.22 -28.14 -2.26
N ILE A 15 -13.88 -27.84 -3.37
CA ILE A 15 -13.85 -26.50 -3.98
C ILE A 15 -14.47 -25.47 -3.02
N ALA A 16 -15.62 -25.78 -2.41
CA ALA A 16 -16.25 -24.89 -1.45
C ALA A 16 -15.36 -24.61 -0.23
N ALA A 17 -14.63 -25.62 0.27
CA ALA A 17 -13.67 -25.45 1.36
C ALA A 17 -12.52 -24.52 0.95
N ILE A 18 -11.95 -24.70 -0.26
CA ILE A 18 -10.90 -23.81 -0.78
C ILE A 18 -11.41 -22.37 -0.91
N VAL A 19 -12.58 -22.17 -1.53
CA VAL A 19 -13.19 -20.84 -1.69
C VAL A 19 -13.41 -20.17 -0.33
N THR A 20 -13.91 -20.92 0.65
CA THR A 20 -14.12 -20.40 2.02
C THR A 20 -12.82 -19.95 2.66
N VAL A 21 -11.73 -20.73 2.53
CA VAL A 21 -10.41 -20.36 3.05
C VAL A 21 -9.88 -19.11 2.35
N VAL A 22 -10.01 -19.02 1.03
CA VAL A 22 -9.56 -17.85 0.25
C VAL A 22 -10.30 -16.58 0.66
N LEU A 23 -11.63 -16.65 0.83
CA LEU A 23 -12.44 -15.51 1.28
C LEU A 23 -12.04 -15.06 2.69
N PHE A 24 -11.78 -16.00 3.59
CA PHE A 24 -11.33 -15.69 4.95
C PHE A 24 -9.95 -15.00 4.96
N VAL A 25 -9.00 -15.49 4.15
CA VAL A 25 -7.67 -14.87 4.05
C VAL A 25 -7.74 -13.46 3.44
N SER A 26 -8.62 -13.24 2.47
CA SER A 26 -8.79 -11.94 1.80
C SER A 26 -9.31 -10.83 2.72
N ASP A 27 -9.99 -11.17 3.82
CA ASP A 27 -10.57 -10.20 4.75
C ASP A 27 -9.56 -9.70 5.78
N ASN A 28 -8.39 -10.33 5.87
CA ASN A 28 -7.27 -9.80 6.65
C ASN A 28 -6.78 -8.53 5.96
N LYS A 29 -7.14 -7.38 6.55
CA LYS A 29 -6.75 -6.04 6.10
C LYS A 29 -5.24 -5.86 6.30
N HIS A 30 -4.44 -6.41 5.40
CA HIS A 30 -3.03 -6.11 5.34
C HIS A 30 -2.86 -4.61 5.04
N ALA A 31 -1.94 -3.96 5.75
CA ALA A 31 -1.60 -2.56 5.51
C ALA A 31 -1.20 -2.38 4.03
N LYS A 32 -1.73 -1.33 3.42
CA LYS A 32 -1.55 -1.07 1.99
C LYS A 32 -0.14 -0.54 1.74
N VAL A 33 0.43 -0.78 0.57
CA VAL A 33 1.76 -0.24 0.19
C VAL A 33 1.64 0.90 -0.82
N ILE A 34 0.57 0.91 -1.62
CA ILE A 34 0.39 1.83 -2.74
C ILE A 34 -1.07 2.29 -2.79
N ALA A 35 -1.29 3.59 -2.99
CA ALA A 35 -2.58 4.15 -3.38
C ALA A 35 -2.58 4.52 -4.88
N GLN A 36 -3.71 4.33 -5.55
CA GLN A 36 -3.87 4.62 -6.98
C GLN A 36 -4.89 5.75 -7.21
N GLY A 37 -4.80 6.43 -8.35
CA GLY A 37 -5.76 7.47 -8.76
C GLY A 37 -5.43 8.89 -8.30
N ASN A 38 -4.28 9.11 -7.65
CA ASN A 38 -3.83 10.42 -7.19
C ASN A 38 -3.19 11.26 -8.32
N THR A 39 -3.90 11.45 -9.43
CA THR A 39 -3.38 12.20 -10.59
C THR A 39 -3.17 13.68 -10.31
N ALA A 40 -3.82 14.22 -9.28
CA ALA A 40 -3.61 15.58 -8.79
C ALA A 40 -2.30 15.74 -8.00
N ALA A 41 -1.60 14.64 -7.70
CA ALA A 41 -0.35 14.62 -6.93
C ALA A 41 -0.46 15.33 -5.58
N GLN A 42 -1.58 15.16 -4.88
CA GLN A 42 -1.84 15.74 -3.56
C GLN A 42 -1.40 14.79 -2.45
N ALA A 43 -1.03 15.33 -1.29
CA ALA A 43 -0.80 14.52 -0.11
C ALA A 43 -2.08 13.77 0.28
N ILE A 44 -1.95 12.50 0.67
CA ILE A 44 -3.05 11.68 1.16
C ILE A 44 -3.02 11.71 2.68
N ALA A 45 -4.11 12.11 3.32
CA ALA A 45 -4.20 11.97 4.77
C ALA A 45 -4.27 10.47 5.13
N ILE A 46 -3.27 9.98 5.85
CA ILE A 46 -3.19 8.58 6.31
C ILE A 46 -3.34 8.49 7.82
N GLN A 47 -3.77 7.32 8.30
CA GLN A 47 -3.77 6.98 9.73
C GLN A 47 -2.58 6.08 10.09
N PRO A 48 -2.14 6.07 11.37
CA PRO A 48 -1.18 5.08 11.85
C PRO A 48 -1.62 3.66 11.52
N HIS A 49 -0.68 2.80 11.12
CA HIS A 49 -0.88 1.40 10.73
C HIS A 49 -1.74 1.18 9.46
N GLU A 50 -2.16 2.24 8.76
CA GLU A 50 -2.93 2.09 7.52
C GLU A 50 -2.06 1.61 6.34
N TYR A 51 -0.82 2.09 6.30
CA TYR A 51 0.14 1.79 5.24
C TYR A 51 1.45 1.21 5.77
N GLN A 52 2.13 0.47 4.91
CA GLN A 52 3.49 -0.01 5.10
C GLN A 52 4.46 0.78 4.24
N CYS A 53 5.67 0.98 4.78
CA CYS A 53 6.78 1.52 4.04
C CYS A 53 7.09 0.67 2.81
N SER A 54 7.17 1.32 1.65
CA SER A 54 7.40 0.66 0.37
C SER A 54 8.79 0.03 0.28
N THR A 55 9.74 0.48 1.11
CA THR A 55 11.12 0.01 1.18
C THR A 55 11.29 -1.15 2.18
N CYS A 56 11.13 -0.88 3.48
CA CYS A 56 11.45 -1.82 4.56
C CYS A 56 10.27 -2.72 4.98
N LYS A 57 9.06 -2.46 4.47
CA LYS A 57 7.80 -3.17 4.81
C LYS A 57 7.32 -3.01 6.25
N MET A 58 7.95 -2.14 7.04
CA MET A 58 7.44 -1.76 8.36
C MET A 58 6.15 -0.95 8.22
N GLU A 59 5.24 -1.09 9.19
CA GLU A 59 4.05 -0.24 9.28
C GLU A 59 4.44 1.20 9.60
N ILE A 60 3.73 2.15 9.02
CA ILE A 60 3.89 3.57 9.33
C ILE A 60 3.15 3.86 10.62
N GLN A 61 3.88 3.98 11.73
CA GLN A 61 3.33 4.21 13.06
C GLN A 61 3.31 5.70 13.42
N GLN A 62 4.30 6.45 12.94
CA GLN A 62 4.49 7.86 13.25
C GLN A 62 4.34 8.69 11.98
N LEU A 63 3.33 9.55 11.97
CA LEU A 63 3.05 10.41 10.83
C LEU A 63 4.04 11.57 10.63
N PRO A 64 4.64 12.17 11.68
CA PRO A 64 5.63 13.26 11.54
C PRO A 64 6.86 12.96 10.68
N TYR A 65 7.15 11.69 10.40
CA TYR A 65 8.27 11.27 9.58
C TYR A 65 7.82 10.60 8.28
N ALA A 66 6.51 10.46 8.09
CA ALA A 66 5.95 9.81 6.93
C ALA A 66 6.25 10.61 5.66
N VAL A 67 6.55 9.88 4.60
CA VAL A 67 6.80 10.43 3.28
C VAL A 67 5.89 9.77 2.27
N GLU A 68 5.38 10.56 1.34
CA GLU A 68 4.68 10.08 0.16
C GLU A 68 5.45 10.47 -1.08
N ILE A 69 5.56 9.53 -2.01
CA ILE A 69 6.06 9.80 -3.35
C ILE A 69 4.93 9.55 -4.33
N VAL A 70 4.56 10.56 -5.09
CA VAL A 70 3.53 10.47 -6.12
C VAL A 70 4.16 10.59 -7.50
N ASN A 71 3.93 9.62 -8.38
CA ASN A 71 4.37 9.71 -9.77
C ASN A 71 3.32 10.39 -10.66
N GLN A 72 3.71 10.71 -11.90
CA GLN A 72 2.83 11.30 -12.93
C GLN A 72 1.59 10.46 -13.28
N LYS A 73 1.59 9.17 -12.95
CA LYS A 73 0.45 8.26 -13.18
C LYS A 73 -0.52 8.22 -12.02
N GLY A 74 -0.29 9.02 -10.98
CA GLY A 74 -1.10 9.06 -9.76
C GLY A 74 -0.99 7.83 -8.87
N LYS A 75 0.13 7.10 -8.96
CA LYS A 75 0.50 6.11 -7.94
C LYS A 75 1.22 6.81 -6.81
N THR A 76 0.77 6.56 -5.59
CA THR A 76 1.35 7.10 -4.35
C THR A 76 1.95 5.96 -3.56
N TRP A 77 3.23 6.06 -3.25
CA TRP A 77 3.97 5.16 -2.37
C TRP A 77 4.19 5.83 -1.02
N PHE A 78 4.10 5.05 0.04
CA PHE A 78 4.23 5.52 1.41
C PHE A 78 5.51 4.99 2.04
N PHE A 79 6.10 5.78 2.92
CA PHE A 79 7.35 5.49 3.63
C PHE A 79 7.24 5.99 5.06
N ASP A 80 7.86 5.27 5.99
CA ASP A 80 7.95 5.60 7.41
C ASP A 80 8.98 6.70 7.69
N ASP A 81 9.99 6.83 6.83
CA ASP A 81 11.01 7.87 6.91
C ASP A 81 11.53 8.32 5.52
N MET A 82 12.24 9.46 5.52
CA MET A 82 12.83 10.05 4.32
C MET A 82 13.99 9.22 3.72
N GLY A 83 14.79 8.53 4.55
CA GLY A 83 15.89 7.70 4.08
C GLY A 83 15.39 6.51 3.26
N CYS A 84 14.35 5.84 3.75
CA CYS A 84 13.63 4.79 3.03
C CYS A 84 13.06 5.30 1.71
N ALA A 85 12.46 6.49 1.71
CA ALA A 85 11.87 7.10 0.52
C ALA A 85 12.91 7.40 -0.56
N LEU A 86 14.01 8.07 -0.21
CA LEU A 86 15.06 8.44 -1.16
C LEU A 86 15.80 7.22 -1.71
N THR A 87 16.16 6.27 -0.84
CA THR A 87 16.82 5.01 -1.25
C THR A 87 15.97 4.26 -2.27
N TRP A 88 14.66 4.15 -2.03
CA TRP A 88 13.76 3.49 -2.97
C TRP A 88 13.60 4.28 -4.27
N LEU A 89 13.54 5.61 -4.20
CA LEU A 89 13.37 6.49 -5.35
C LEU A 89 14.55 6.39 -6.33
N GLU A 90 15.78 6.24 -5.84
CA GLU A 90 17.00 6.13 -6.67
C GLU A 90 16.92 4.99 -7.71
N HIS A 91 16.19 3.93 -7.38
CA HIS A 91 15.99 2.73 -8.20
C HIS A 91 14.75 2.80 -9.10
N GLN A 92 14.04 3.93 -9.15
CA GLN A 92 12.86 4.09 -10.02
C GLN A 92 13.21 4.82 -11.32
N ASP A 93 12.74 4.32 -12.45
CA ASP A 93 12.92 4.96 -13.77
C ASP A 93 12.28 6.36 -13.84
N PHE A 94 11.28 6.61 -12.99
CA PHE A 94 10.55 7.88 -12.93
C PHE A 94 11.07 8.84 -11.85
N LYS A 95 12.24 8.58 -11.25
CA LYS A 95 12.77 9.32 -10.09
C LYS A 95 12.82 10.84 -10.22
N ASN A 96 12.99 11.35 -11.44
CA ASN A 96 13.05 12.79 -11.72
C ASN A 96 11.67 13.43 -11.94
N ASN A 97 10.59 12.63 -11.98
CA ASN A 97 9.24 13.06 -12.34
C ASN A 97 8.24 12.68 -11.25
N VAL A 98 8.55 13.03 -10.00
CA VAL A 98 7.71 12.74 -8.82
C VAL A 98 7.37 14.02 -8.06
N THR A 99 6.32 13.95 -7.26
CA THR A 99 6.06 14.89 -6.16
C THR A 99 6.30 14.16 -4.85
N ILE A 100 7.08 14.77 -3.97
CA ILE A 100 7.39 14.24 -2.64
C ILE A 100 6.63 15.09 -1.62
N TRP A 101 5.86 14.41 -0.78
CA TRP A 101 5.20 15.01 0.38
C TRP A 101 5.81 14.44 1.66
N THR A 102 5.99 15.28 2.65
CA THR A 102 6.37 14.86 4.00
C THR A 102 5.55 15.61 5.02
N GLN A 103 5.28 15.01 6.16
CA GLN A 103 4.60 15.70 7.24
C GLN A 103 5.63 16.42 8.12
N THR A 104 5.30 17.62 8.57
CA THR A 104 6.12 18.36 9.53
C THR A 104 5.91 17.84 10.95
N GLU A 105 6.97 17.89 11.77
CA GLU A 105 6.91 17.47 13.16
C GLU A 105 6.18 18.46 14.07
N ASP A 106 6.32 19.75 13.80
CA ASP A 106 5.81 20.83 14.64
C ASP A 106 4.32 21.14 14.40
N THR A 107 3.89 21.12 13.15
CA THR A 107 2.56 21.54 12.71
C THR A 107 1.71 20.38 12.18
N HIS A 108 2.31 19.20 12.01
CA HIS A 108 1.66 18.01 11.44
C HIS A 108 1.01 18.27 10.07
N GLN A 109 1.59 19.19 9.30
CA GLN A 109 1.12 19.57 7.98
C GLN A 109 1.90 18.84 6.90
N TRP A 110 1.19 18.41 5.86
CA TRP A 110 1.84 17.88 4.66
C TRP A 110 2.45 19.01 3.84
N VAL A 111 3.76 18.95 3.63
CA VAL A 111 4.52 19.91 2.85
C VAL A 111 5.08 19.26 1.59
N ASN A 112 5.10 20.02 0.49
CA ASN A 112 5.65 19.56 -0.77
C ASN A 112 7.18 19.71 -0.76
N ALA A 113 7.89 18.64 -0.40
CA ALA A 113 9.34 18.61 -0.30
C ALA A 113 10.05 18.77 -1.66
N THR A 114 9.34 18.56 -2.79
CA THR A 114 9.91 18.81 -4.13
C THR A 114 10.02 20.31 -4.45
N LYS A 115 9.28 21.17 -3.74
CA LYS A 115 9.22 22.62 -3.97
C LYS A 115 9.83 23.46 -2.85
N ALA A 116 10.24 22.82 -1.76
CA ALA A 116 10.81 23.47 -0.58
C ALA A 116 12.28 23.85 -0.78
#